data_AF-A0A1F6FSF9-F1
#
_entry.id   AF-A0A1F6FSF9-F1
#
_cell.length_a   1.000
_cell.length_b   1.000
_cell.length_c   1.000
_cell.angle_alpha   90.00
_cell.angle_beta   90.00
_cell.angle_gamma   90.00
#
_symmetry.space_group_name_H-M   'P 1'
#
loop_
_entity.id
_entity.type
_entity.pdbx_description
1 polymer ?
#
loop_
_entity_poly.entity_id
_entity_poly.type
_entity_poly.pdbx_seq_one_letter_code
_entity_poly.pdbx_strand_id
1 'polypeptide(L)'
;MGIPQALILACDLTPDGTNLGQKTIARLERGLRHAQETGERLIVAASWSPRHPQQPSAMAEMMASWLKEHGYTDTVVRQATRFNTRGELDVVPDVDSIISDPLHLKRVRIMIRQMYGRRKARDVNYVPTTETSMTAKGRLLEPFKCAFLYMPLWFQDGVIYLLHHSPLRRINLSY
;
A
#
# COMPACT_ATOMS: atom_id res chain seq x y z
N MET A 1 0.22 -25.70 -8.68
CA MET A 1 -0.13 -24.71 -7.63
C MET A 1 0.70 -23.47 -7.92
N GLY A 2 0.13 -22.27 -7.84
CA GLY A 2 0.85 -21.03 -8.12
C GLY A 2 1.95 -20.78 -7.08
N ILE A 3 2.97 -20.00 -7.45
CA ILE A 3 3.99 -19.52 -6.51
C ILE A 3 3.30 -18.55 -5.54
N PRO A 4 3.36 -18.76 -4.21
CA PRO A 4 2.79 -17.85 -3.23
C PRO A 4 3.29 -16.40 -3.38
N GLN A 5 2.44 -15.42 -3.10
CA GLN A 5 2.70 -14.01 -3.44
C GLN A 5 2.51 -13.06 -2.25
N ALA A 6 3.45 -12.13 -2.11
CA ALA A 6 3.42 -11.07 -1.09
C ALA A 6 3.29 -9.68 -1.73
N LEU A 7 2.22 -8.95 -1.43
CA LEU A 7 2.06 -7.55 -1.83
C LEU A 7 2.75 -6.62 -0.84
N ILE A 8 3.65 -5.77 -1.34
CA ILE A 8 4.25 -4.67 -0.57
C ILE A 8 3.49 -3.39 -0.90
N LEU A 9 2.82 -2.81 0.11
CA LEU A 9 2.06 -1.58 -0.08
C LEU A 9 2.99 -0.37 -0.09
N ALA A 10 2.79 0.56 -1.02
CA ALA A 10 3.50 1.84 -1.01
C ALA A 10 2.98 2.79 0.08
N CYS A 11 3.79 3.77 0.49
CA CYS A 11 3.37 4.76 1.49
C CYS A 11 3.73 6.20 1.15
N ASP A 12 4.93 6.43 0.64
CA ASP A 12 5.55 7.74 0.59
C ASP A 12 6.67 7.84 -0.46
N LEU A 13 6.89 9.07 -0.88
CA LEU A 13 8.02 9.50 -1.70
C LEU A 13 8.83 10.53 -0.89
N THR A 14 10.03 10.85 -1.37
CA THR A 14 10.77 12.03 -0.91
C THR A 14 9.96 13.32 -1.13
N PRO A 15 10.24 14.42 -0.40
CA PRO A 15 9.44 15.65 -0.51
C PRO A 15 9.34 16.24 -1.92
N ASP A 16 10.34 16.00 -2.77
CA ASP A 16 10.39 16.40 -4.18
C ASP A 16 9.73 15.37 -5.12
N GLY A 17 9.41 14.16 -4.63
CA GLY A 17 8.75 13.10 -5.37
C GLY A 17 9.67 12.32 -6.32
N THR A 18 10.98 12.58 -6.28
CA THR A 18 11.95 11.97 -7.20
C THR A 18 12.33 10.55 -6.79
N ASN A 19 12.27 10.24 -5.50
CA ASN A 19 12.72 8.98 -4.92
C ASN A 19 11.70 8.40 -3.92
N LEU A 20 11.88 7.13 -3.56
CA LEU A 20 11.07 6.46 -2.54
C LEU A 20 11.32 7.08 -1.16
N GLY A 21 10.25 7.22 -0.38
CA GLY A 21 10.35 7.69 1.00
C GLY A 21 10.83 6.58 1.94
N GLN A 22 11.28 6.97 3.14
CA GLN A 22 11.82 6.04 4.13
C GLN A 22 10.83 4.95 4.55
N LYS A 23 9.52 5.26 4.61
CA LYS A 23 8.53 4.26 5.02
C LYS A 23 8.35 3.20 3.95
N THR A 24 8.36 3.59 2.68
CA THR A 24 8.29 2.67 1.56
C THR A 24 9.54 1.80 1.51
N ILE A 25 10.72 2.38 1.73
CA ILE A 25 11.98 1.61 1.85
C ILE A 25 11.90 0.58 2.99
N ALA A 26 11.46 0.96 4.18
CA ALA A 26 11.33 0.03 5.32
C ALA A 26 10.37 -1.14 5.01
N ARG A 27 9.32 -0.91 4.22
CA ARG A 27 8.42 -1.98 3.75
C ARG A 27 9.09 -2.89 2.73
N LEU A 28 9.89 -2.34 1.82
CA LEU A 28 10.67 -3.12 0.86
C LEU A 28 11.72 -3.99 1.54
N GLU A 29 12.44 -3.46 2.53
CA GLU A 29 13.39 -4.23 3.35
C GLU A 29 12.71 -5.37 4.12
N ARG A 30 11.50 -5.13 4.66
CA ARG A 30 10.71 -6.21 5.28
C ARG A 30 10.28 -7.23 4.23
N GLY A 31 9.90 -6.80 3.04
CA GLY A 31 9.54 -7.65 1.91
C GLY A 31 10.67 -8.56 1.48
N LEU A 32 11.89 -8.03 1.32
CA LEU A 32 13.07 -8.83 0.99
C LEU A 32 13.31 -9.94 2.01
N ARG A 33 13.30 -9.60 3.31
CA ARG A 33 13.43 -10.60 4.38
C ARG A 33 12.33 -11.64 4.34
N HIS A 34 11.08 -11.22 4.14
CA HIS A 34 9.94 -12.13 4.06
C HIS A 34 10.07 -13.11 2.88
N ALA A 35 10.47 -12.62 1.70
CA ALA A 35 10.70 -13.47 0.53
C ALA A 35 11.85 -14.46 0.76
N GLN A 36 12.92 -14.06 1.46
CA GLN A 36 14.01 -14.96 1.84
C GLN A 36 13.56 -16.02 2.85
N GLU A 37 12.68 -15.66 3.79
CA GLU A 37 12.14 -16.55 4.83
C GLU A 37 11.14 -17.57 4.27
N THR A 38 10.36 -17.19 3.26
CA THR A 38 9.17 -17.96 2.82
C THR A 38 9.24 -18.48 1.39
N GLY A 39 10.10 -17.89 0.55
CA GLY A 39 10.08 -18.11 -0.91
C GLY A 39 8.92 -17.42 -1.64
N GLU A 40 8.13 -16.57 -0.97
CA GLU A 40 7.06 -15.82 -1.62
C GLU A 40 7.60 -14.84 -2.67
N ARG A 41 6.89 -14.74 -3.80
CA ARG A 41 7.19 -13.78 -4.85
C ARG A 41 6.65 -12.40 -4.48
N LEU A 42 7.51 -11.38 -4.56
CA LEU A 42 7.13 -10.01 -4.21
C LEU A 42 6.34 -9.34 -5.33
N ILE A 43 5.28 -8.63 -4.94
CA ILE A 43 4.42 -7.83 -5.81
C ILE A 43 4.43 -6.38 -5.34
N VAL A 44 4.51 -5.46 -6.30
CA VAL A 44 4.37 -4.02 -6.09
C VAL A 44 3.33 -3.48 -7.05
N ALA A 45 2.41 -2.65 -6.55
CA ALA A 45 1.20 -2.29 -7.29
C ALA A 45 0.89 -0.79 -7.34
N ALA A 46 1.65 0.04 -6.65
CA ALA A 46 1.32 1.45 -6.45
C ALA A 46 1.39 2.30 -7.73
N SER A 47 0.42 3.21 -7.86
CA SER A 47 0.27 4.10 -9.03
C SER A 47 1.02 5.43 -8.87
N TRP A 48 0.56 6.46 -9.59
CA TRP A 48 1.10 7.82 -9.57
C TRP A 48 0.59 8.63 -8.38
N SER A 49 1.50 9.24 -7.61
CA SER A 49 1.13 10.08 -6.49
C SER A 49 0.54 11.41 -6.97
N PRO A 50 -0.71 11.77 -6.61
CA PRO A 50 -1.31 13.05 -7.00
C PRO A 50 -0.62 14.25 -6.33
N ARG A 51 0.24 14.01 -5.34
CA ARG A 51 1.04 15.05 -4.66
C ARG A 51 2.32 15.39 -5.40
N HIS A 52 2.79 14.49 -6.27
CA HIS A 52 4.05 14.62 -6.99
C HIS A 52 3.81 14.36 -8.49
N PRO A 53 3.15 15.29 -9.21
CA PRO A 53 2.86 15.12 -10.64
C PRO A 53 4.13 15.04 -11.51
N GLN A 54 5.28 15.47 -10.96
CA GLN A 54 6.59 15.44 -11.60
C GLN A 54 7.38 14.15 -11.29
N GLN A 55 6.80 13.17 -10.60
CA GLN A 55 7.50 11.92 -10.31
C GLN A 55 7.98 11.26 -11.62
N PRO A 56 9.16 10.62 -11.63
CA PRO A 56 9.77 10.16 -12.88
C PRO A 56 9.10 8.91 -13.47
N SER A 57 8.46 8.09 -12.64
CA SER A 57 7.83 6.82 -13.02
C SER A 57 6.73 6.44 -12.02
N ALA A 58 5.95 5.39 -12.29
CA ALA A 58 4.96 4.90 -11.34
C ALA A 58 5.65 4.38 -10.07
N MET A 59 5.02 4.51 -8.89
CA MET A 59 5.67 4.07 -7.65
C MET A 59 6.01 2.58 -7.64
N ALA A 60 5.18 1.73 -8.27
CA ALA A 60 5.49 0.31 -8.45
C ALA A 60 6.80 0.07 -9.19
N GLU A 61 7.11 0.87 -10.22
CA GLU A 61 8.35 0.75 -10.99
C GLU A 61 9.55 1.21 -10.16
N MET A 62 9.40 2.31 -9.40
CA MET A 62 10.43 2.78 -8.46
C MET A 62 10.75 1.71 -7.41
N MET A 63 9.72 1.06 -6.86
CA MET A 63 9.86 -0.04 -5.89
C MET A 63 10.54 -1.27 -6.50
N ALA A 64 10.18 -1.65 -7.72
CA ALA A 64 10.80 -2.77 -8.42
C ALA A 64 12.28 -2.52 -8.75
N SER A 65 12.63 -1.30 -9.17
CA SER A 65 14.01 -0.89 -9.38
C SER A 65 14.83 -0.98 -8.09
N TRP A 66 14.27 -0.47 -6.97
CA TRP A 66 14.90 -0.59 -5.67
C TRP A 66 15.14 -2.06 -5.27
N LEU A 67 14.13 -2.93 -5.43
CA LEU A 67 14.27 -4.38 -5.13
C LEU A 67 15.37 -5.03 -5.98
N LYS A 68 15.44 -4.68 -7.26
CA LYS A 68 16.46 -5.18 -8.18
C LYS A 68 17.87 -4.74 -7.78
N GLU A 69 18.04 -3.47 -7.42
CA GLU A 69 19.30 -2.91 -6.91
C GLU A 69 19.76 -3.61 -5.62
N HIS A 70 18.80 -4.13 -4.84
CA HIS A 70 19.04 -4.89 -3.60
C HIS A 70 19.02 -6.41 -3.81
N GLY A 71 19.22 -6.87 -5.06
CA GLY A 71 19.46 -8.28 -5.38
C GLY A 71 18.22 -9.14 -5.60
N TYR A 72 17.01 -8.57 -5.62
CA TYR A 72 15.77 -9.30 -5.85
C TYR A 72 15.19 -9.01 -7.25
N THR A 73 15.30 -9.97 -8.17
CA THR A 73 15.00 -9.78 -9.60
C THR A 73 13.63 -10.30 -10.03
N ASP A 74 12.96 -11.13 -9.23
CA ASP A 74 11.69 -11.78 -9.58
C ASP A 74 10.45 -10.98 -9.11
N THR A 75 10.54 -9.65 -9.11
CA THR A 75 9.44 -8.77 -8.68
C THR A 75 8.33 -8.75 -9.73
N VAL A 76 7.08 -8.99 -9.32
CA VAL A 76 5.90 -8.75 -10.16
C VAL A 76 5.47 -7.31 -10.03
N VAL A 77 5.54 -6.57 -11.13
CA VAL A 77 5.05 -5.19 -11.20
C VAL A 77 3.62 -5.19 -11.71
N ARG A 78 2.75 -4.51 -10.97
CA ARG A 78 1.40 -4.15 -11.38
C ARG A 78 1.25 -2.64 -11.22
N GLN A 79 0.33 -2.05 -11.95
CA GLN A 79 0.03 -0.64 -11.81
C GLN A 79 -1.45 -0.48 -11.48
N ALA A 80 -1.73 -0.04 -10.26
CA ALA A 80 -3.06 0.32 -9.83
C ALA A 80 -3.60 1.48 -10.68
N THR A 81 -4.91 1.46 -10.93
CA THR A 81 -5.61 2.59 -11.58
C THR A 81 -5.79 3.78 -10.65
N ARG A 82 -5.58 3.59 -9.34
CA ARG A 82 -5.81 4.57 -8.28
C ARG A 82 -4.61 4.60 -7.33
N PHE A 83 -4.31 5.78 -6.82
CA PHE A 83 -3.27 5.98 -5.81
C PHE A 83 -3.84 5.84 -4.40
N ASN A 84 -4.18 4.61 -4.02
CA ASN A 84 -4.60 4.20 -2.68
C ASN A 84 -4.50 2.67 -2.53
N THR A 85 -4.60 2.18 -1.29
CA THR A 85 -4.54 0.75 -0.95
C THR A 85 -5.60 -0.04 -1.68
N ARG A 86 -6.80 0.51 -1.86
CA ARG A 86 -7.84 -0.15 -2.64
C ARG A 86 -7.38 -0.43 -4.07
N GLY A 87 -6.79 0.56 -4.75
CA GLY A 87 -6.26 0.39 -6.09
C GLY A 87 -5.18 -0.68 -6.16
N GLU A 88 -4.28 -0.72 -5.16
CA GLU A 88 -3.26 -1.75 -5.05
C GLU A 88 -3.88 -3.15 -4.83
N LEU A 89 -4.91 -3.25 -4.00
CA LEU A 89 -5.63 -4.51 -3.75
C LEU A 89 -6.49 -4.97 -4.94
N ASP A 90 -7.06 -4.04 -5.71
CA ASP A 90 -7.89 -4.34 -6.89
C ASP A 90 -7.09 -5.06 -7.98
N VAL A 91 -5.81 -4.71 -8.15
CA VAL A 91 -4.93 -5.31 -9.17
C VAL A 91 -4.17 -6.55 -8.67
N VAL A 92 -4.32 -6.90 -7.39
CA VAL A 92 -3.69 -8.08 -6.78
C VAL A 92 -4.66 -8.83 -5.83
N PRO A 93 -5.76 -9.40 -6.35
CA PRO A 93 -6.78 -10.06 -5.53
C PRO A 93 -6.28 -11.37 -4.87
N ASP A 94 -5.26 -11.99 -5.43
CA ASP A 94 -4.79 -13.33 -5.06
C ASP A 94 -3.42 -13.33 -4.38
N VAL A 95 -3.22 -12.41 -3.43
CA VAL A 95 -2.06 -12.45 -2.53
C VAL A 95 -2.28 -13.37 -1.33
N ASP A 96 -1.17 -13.96 -0.88
CA ASP A 96 -1.05 -14.73 0.35
C ASP A 96 -0.62 -13.84 1.51
N SER A 97 0.33 -12.93 1.27
CA SER A 97 0.82 -11.99 2.28
C SER A 97 0.66 -10.53 1.86
N ILE A 98 0.47 -9.65 2.85
CA ILE A 98 0.52 -8.19 2.66
C ILE A 98 1.47 -7.57 3.67
N ILE A 99 2.40 -6.77 3.16
CA ILE A 99 3.50 -6.18 3.91
C ILE A 99 3.29 -4.68 4.04
N SER A 100 3.20 -4.21 5.28
CA SER A 100 3.02 -2.80 5.60
C SER A 100 3.25 -2.53 7.10
N ASP A 101 3.18 -1.27 7.52
CA ASP A 101 3.18 -0.95 8.95
C ASP A 101 1.94 -1.50 9.69
N PRO A 102 2.06 -1.81 11.00
CA PRO A 102 1.00 -2.46 11.78
C PRO A 102 -0.36 -1.76 11.73
N LEU A 103 -0.38 -0.43 11.73
CA LEU A 103 -1.63 0.35 11.73
C LEU A 103 -2.29 0.33 10.36
N HIS A 104 -1.50 0.40 9.31
CA HIS A 104 -2.00 0.23 7.96
C HIS A 104 -2.56 -1.17 7.73
N LEU A 105 -1.90 -2.22 8.23
CA LEU A 105 -2.40 -3.59 8.12
C LEU A 105 -3.77 -3.79 8.79
N LYS A 106 -4.05 -3.13 9.92
CA LYS A 106 -5.39 -3.14 10.54
C LYS A 106 -6.47 -2.61 9.59
N ARG A 107 -6.15 -1.55 8.85
CA ARG A 107 -7.05 -0.90 7.88
C ARG A 107 -7.21 -1.73 6.61
N VAL A 108 -6.12 -2.25 6.08
CA VAL A 108 -6.10 -3.21 4.96
C VAL A 108 -7.01 -4.40 5.25
N ARG A 109 -6.97 -4.97 6.46
CA ARG A 109 -7.83 -6.09 6.85
C ARG A 109 -9.32 -5.75 6.78
N ILE A 110 -9.72 -4.55 7.20
CA ILE A 110 -11.11 -4.07 7.08
C ILE A 110 -11.48 -3.95 5.61
N MET A 111 -10.59 -3.38 4.79
CA MET A 111 -10.80 -3.17 3.37
C MET A 111 -10.94 -4.49 2.58
N ILE A 112 -10.04 -5.46 2.79
CA ILE A 112 -10.14 -6.79 2.19
C ILE A 112 -11.45 -7.48 2.58
N ARG A 113 -11.88 -7.32 3.83
CA ARG A 113 -13.17 -7.88 4.28
C ARG A 113 -14.35 -7.27 3.53
N GLN A 114 -14.29 -5.97 3.20
CA GLN A 114 -15.34 -5.32 2.41
C GLN A 114 -15.29 -5.70 0.94
N MET A 115 -14.10 -5.79 0.35
CA MET A 115 -13.92 -6.06 -1.08
C MET A 115 -14.15 -7.53 -1.42
N TYR A 116 -13.61 -8.44 -0.60
CA TYR A 116 -13.48 -9.87 -0.91
C TYR A 116 -14.10 -10.78 0.15
N GLY A 117 -14.70 -10.21 1.20
CA GLY A 117 -15.40 -10.94 2.24
C GLY A 117 -14.51 -11.40 3.41
N ARG A 118 -15.16 -11.90 4.46
CA ARG A 118 -14.52 -12.26 5.74
C ARG A 118 -13.50 -13.40 5.62
N ARG A 119 -13.73 -14.34 4.70
CA ARG A 119 -12.88 -15.51 4.52
C ARG A 119 -11.50 -15.09 3.99
N LYS A 120 -11.45 -14.37 2.86
CA LYS A 120 -10.19 -13.84 2.32
C LYS A 120 -9.43 -12.99 3.33
N ALA A 121 -10.13 -12.13 4.09
CA ALA A 121 -9.50 -11.31 5.12
C ALA A 121 -8.88 -12.10 6.29
N ARG A 122 -9.28 -13.35 6.50
CA ARG A 122 -8.65 -14.27 7.48
C ARG A 122 -7.51 -15.07 6.87
N ASP A 123 -7.60 -15.40 5.59
CA ASP A 123 -6.65 -16.27 4.90
C ASP A 123 -5.37 -15.52 4.51
N VAL A 124 -5.44 -14.19 4.33
CA VAL A 124 -4.28 -13.34 4.09
C VAL A 124 -3.41 -13.23 5.36
N ASN A 125 -2.11 -13.43 5.19
CA ASN A 125 -1.09 -13.16 6.18
C ASN A 125 -0.70 -11.67 6.18
N TYR A 126 -0.74 -11.03 7.35
CA TYR A 126 -0.42 -9.60 7.48
C TYR A 126 0.95 -9.44 8.13
N VAL A 127 1.93 -9.00 7.35
CA VAL A 127 3.34 -8.98 7.74
C VAL A 127 3.75 -7.56 8.15
N PRO A 128 3.90 -7.28 9.46
CA PRO A 128 4.24 -5.94 9.92
C PRO A 128 5.70 -5.59 9.65
N THR A 129 5.95 -4.30 9.36
CA THR A 129 7.27 -3.70 9.56
C THR A 129 7.53 -3.42 11.05
N THR A 130 8.80 -3.30 11.43
CA THR A 130 9.21 -2.98 12.81
C THR A 130 8.84 -1.55 13.21
N GLU A 131 8.77 -0.62 12.26
CA GLU A 131 8.47 0.77 12.54
C GLU A 131 6.96 1.07 12.54
N THR A 132 6.50 1.78 13.57
CA THR A 132 5.20 2.45 13.60
C THR A 132 5.41 3.97 13.52
N SER A 133 5.43 4.49 12.29
CA SER A 133 5.67 5.92 12.05
C SER A 133 4.36 6.73 12.13
N MET A 134 3.66 6.63 13.26
CA MET A 134 2.42 7.40 13.49
C MET A 134 2.72 8.73 14.17
N THR A 135 2.58 9.81 13.42
CA THR A 135 2.67 11.18 13.96
C THR A 135 1.51 11.45 14.92
N ALA A 136 1.67 12.39 15.86
CA ALA A 136 0.61 12.77 16.81
C ALA A 136 -0.71 13.14 16.11
N LYS A 137 -0.62 13.92 15.01
CA LYS A 137 -1.74 14.26 14.13
C LYS A 137 -2.37 13.02 13.48
N GLY A 138 -1.55 12.03 13.11
CA GLY A 138 -2.01 10.74 12.60
C GLY A 138 -2.92 10.04 13.61
N ARG A 139 -2.49 9.96 14.88
CA ARG A 139 -3.28 9.29 15.95
C ARG A 139 -4.66 9.88 16.12
N LEU A 140 -4.76 11.21 16.08
CA LEU A 140 -6.03 11.93 16.23
C LEU A 140 -7.01 11.60 15.09
N LEU A 141 -6.51 11.38 13.88
CA LEU A 141 -7.33 11.09 12.70
C LEU A 141 -7.64 9.60 12.52
N GLU A 142 -6.93 8.69 13.20
CA GLU A 142 -7.13 7.24 13.02
C GLU A 142 -8.57 6.75 13.30
N PRO A 143 -9.30 7.24 14.33
CA PRO A 143 -10.70 6.87 14.51
C PRO A 143 -11.57 7.23 13.30
N PHE A 144 -11.36 8.43 12.73
CA PHE A 144 -12.09 8.89 11.56
C PHE A 144 -11.75 8.07 10.31
N LYS A 145 -10.48 7.74 10.10
CA LYS A 145 -10.06 6.88 8.99
C LYS A 145 -10.66 5.48 9.13
N CYS A 146 -10.62 4.90 10.32
CA CYS A 146 -11.24 3.60 10.58
C CYS A 146 -12.75 3.64 10.33
N ALA A 147 -13.45 4.68 10.81
CA ALA A 147 -14.89 4.85 10.58
C ALA A 147 -15.22 4.99 9.09
N PHE A 148 -14.43 5.79 8.35
CA PHE A 148 -14.58 5.98 6.91
C PHE A 148 -14.46 4.67 6.13
N LEU A 149 -13.56 3.76 6.56
CA LEU A 149 -13.44 2.43 5.97
C LEU A 149 -14.69 1.57 6.13
N TYR A 150 -15.64 1.87 7.01
CA TYR A 150 -16.90 1.13 7.11
C TYR A 150 -18.00 1.66 6.17
N MET A 151 -17.77 2.80 5.52
CA MET A 151 -18.73 3.36 4.56
C MET A 151 -18.76 2.56 3.25
N PRO A 152 -19.84 2.64 2.45
CA PRO A 152 -19.88 1.98 1.14
C PRO A 152 -18.73 2.41 0.23
N LEU A 153 -18.20 1.47 -0.56
CA LEU A 153 -17.05 1.70 -1.44
C LEU A 153 -17.25 2.86 -2.44
N TRP A 154 -18.46 3.03 -2.98
CA TRP A 154 -18.79 4.14 -3.88
C TRP A 154 -18.71 5.51 -3.17
N PHE A 155 -19.07 5.57 -1.89
CA PHE A 155 -18.98 6.79 -1.09
C PHE A 155 -17.51 7.13 -0.80
N GLN A 156 -16.72 6.10 -0.47
CA GLN A 156 -15.28 6.27 -0.27
C GLN A 156 -14.60 6.84 -1.51
N ASP A 157 -14.95 6.32 -2.69
CA ASP A 157 -14.43 6.79 -3.98
C ASP A 157 -14.78 8.26 -4.23
N GLY A 158 -16.03 8.67 -3.99
CA GLY A 158 -16.46 10.06 -4.13
C GLY A 158 -15.69 11.02 -3.24
N VAL A 159 -15.47 10.66 -1.97
CA VAL A 159 -14.69 11.49 -1.03
C VAL A 159 -13.22 11.58 -1.44
N ILE A 160 -12.59 10.46 -1.82
CA ILE A 160 -11.18 10.46 -2.26
C ILE A 160 -11.02 11.30 -3.54
N TYR A 161 -11.94 11.15 -4.49
CA TYR A 161 -11.95 11.97 -5.71
C TYR A 161 -11.99 13.46 -5.39
N LEU A 162 -12.91 13.89 -4.51
CA LEU A 162 -13.04 15.29 -4.09
C LEU A 162 -11.78 15.79 -3.37
N LEU A 163 -11.18 14.98 -2.50
CA LEU A 163 -9.95 15.35 -1.80
C LEU A 163 -8.79 15.56 -2.77
N HIS A 164 -8.65 14.71 -3.79
CA HIS A 164 -7.59 14.83 -4.78
C HIS A 164 -7.78 16.03 -5.73
N HIS A 165 -9.02 16.46 -5.97
CA HIS A 165 -9.34 17.57 -6.88
C HIS A 165 -9.66 18.90 -6.16
N SER A 166 -9.41 18.99 -4.86
CA SER A 166 -9.65 20.19 -4.07
C SER A 166 -8.39 20.65 -3.31
N PRO A 167 -8.38 21.86 -2.72
CA PRO A 167 -7.29 22.32 -1.86
C PRO A 167 -7.05 21.40 -0.65
N LEU A 168 -8.01 20.52 -0.35
CA LEU A 168 -7.95 19.53 0.72
C LEU A 168 -7.07 18.31 0.40
N ARG A 169 -6.38 18.25 -0.74
CA ARG A 169 -5.40 17.18 -1.09
C ARG A 169 -4.33 16.90 -0.02
N ARG A 170 -4.12 17.85 0.90
CA ARG A 170 -3.23 17.72 2.06
C ARG A 170 -3.80 16.81 3.17
N ILE A 171 -5.13 16.66 3.25
CA ILE A 171 -5.80 15.73 4.15
C ILE A 171 -5.67 14.33 3.56
N ASN A 172 -4.83 13.50 4.19
CA ASN A 172 -4.68 12.11 3.77
C ASN A 172 -5.75 11.26 4.47
N LEU A 173 -6.88 11.03 3.80
CA LEU A 173 -7.87 10.02 4.18
C LEU A 173 -7.67 8.71 3.41
N SER A 174 -7.04 8.77 2.25
CA SER A 174 -6.57 7.63 1.47
C SER A 174 -5.48 6.89 2.25
N TYR A 175 -5.83 5.68 2.69
CA TYR A 175 -4.90 4.61 2.96
C TYR A 175 -5.48 3.41 2.26
#